data_AF-A0A7C4YKC8-F1
#
_entry.id   AF-A0A7C4YKC8-F1
#
_cell.length_a   1.000
_cell.length_b   1.000
_cell.length_c   1.000
_cell.angle_alpha   90.00
_cell.angle_beta   90.00
_cell.angle_gamma   90.00
#
_symmetry.space_group_name_H-M   'P 1'
#
loop_
_entity.id
_entity.type
_entity.pdbx_description
1 polymer ?
#
loop_
_entity_poly.entity_id
_entity_poly.type
_entity_poly.pdbx_seq_one_letter_code
_entity_poly.pdbx_strand_id
1 'polypeptide(L)' 'EVWFPDAFVGTMSQLLCAIEDGTEPEISGRDNLETIALCTAVRAGAKEHRITTVKEFLR' A
#
# COMPACT_ATOMS: atom_id res chain seq x y z
N GLU A 1 -8.19 22.05 -9.83
CA GLU A 1 -6.97 21.39 -9.28
C GLU A 1 -7.23 21.09 -7.82
N VAL A 2 -6.96 19.86 -7.35
CA VAL A 2 -6.36 19.50 -6.03
C VAL A 2 -6.55 18.00 -5.74
N TRP A 3 -5.96 17.10 -6.53
CA TRP A 3 -5.84 15.69 -6.11
C TRP A 3 -4.73 15.57 -5.05
N PHE A 4 -3.63 16.31 -5.22
CA PHE A 4 -2.43 16.08 -4.42
C PHE A 4 -2.53 16.55 -2.96
N PRO A 5 -2.99 17.78 -2.64
CA PRO A 5 -3.10 18.19 -1.23
C PRO A 5 -4.16 17.37 -0.48
N ASP A 6 -5.30 17.14 -1.13
CA ASP A 6 -6.46 16.52 -0.49
C ASP A 6 -6.25 15.03 -0.18
N ALA A 7 -5.51 14.31 -1.03
CA ALA A 7 -5.16 12.90 -0.78
C ALA A 7 -4.11 12.74 0.34
N PHE A 8 -3.26 13.74 0.56
CA PHE A 8 -2.24 13.71 1.60
C PHE A 8 -2.75 14.17 2.96
N VAL A 9 -3.61 15.18 3.01
CA VAL A 9 -4.11 15.72 4.29
C VAL A 9 -4.76 14.63 5.12
N GLY A 10 -5.69 13.84 4.55
CA GLY A 10 -6.38 12.79 5.31
C GLY A 10 -5.44 11.70 5.83
N THR A 11 -4.56 11.18 4.97
CA THR A 11 -3.65 10.08 5.30
C THR A 11 -2.58 10.50 6.31
N MET A 12 -2.04 11.72 6.18
CA MET A 12 -1.08 12.27 7.12
C MET A 12 -1.73 12.64 8.45
N SER A 13 -2.95 13.20 8.46
CA SER A 13 -3.69 13.47 9.70
C SER A 13 -3.97 12.18 10.49
N GLN A 14 -4.41 11.12 9.81
CA GLN A 14 -4.65 9.82 10.45
C GLN A 14 -3.35 9.26 11.06
N LEU A 15 -2.24 9.31 10.32
CA LEU A 15 -0.94 8.88 10.83
C LEU A 15 -0.51 9.66 12.08
N LEU A 16 -0.70 10.98 12.09
CA LEU A 16 -0.36 11.82 13.24
C LEU A 16 -1.19 11.45 14.48
N CYS A 17 -2.50 11.25 14.34
CA CYS A 17 -3.35 10.81 15.44
C CYS A 17 -2.92 9.42 15.98
N ALA A 18 -2.60 8.47 15.10
CA ALA A 18 -2.14 7.15 15.53
C ALA A 18 -0.81 7.20 16.30
N ILE A 19 0.09 8.15 15.95
CA ILE A 19 1.33 8.40 16.70
C ILE A 19 1.01 8.96 18.08
N GLU A 20 0.10 9.93 18.19
CA GLU A 20 -0.32 10.52 19.46
C GLU A 20 -0.97 9.49 20.39
N ASP A 21 -1.80 8.60 19.85
CA ASP A 21 -2.51 7.55 20.59
C ASP A 21 -1.67 6.29 20.82
N GLY A 22 -0.49 6.18 20.18
CA GLY A 22 0.35 4.99 20.24
C GLY A 22 -0.28 3.73 19.62
N THR A 23 -1.17 3.91 18.64
CA THR A 23 -1.88 2.83 17.95
C THR A 23 -1.29 2.57 16.55
N GLU A 24 -1.60 1.42 15.96
CA GLU A 24 -1.27 1.17 14.56
C GLU A 24 -2.11 2.11 13.65
N PRO A 25 -1.51 2.79 12.66
CA PRO A 25 -2.25 3.60 11.70
C PRO A 25 -3.11 2.72 10.79
N GLU A 26 -4.25 3.27 10.34
CA GLU A 26 -5.18 2.57 9.43
C GLU A 26 -4.50 2.17 8.11
N ILE A 27 -3.54 2.97 7.66
CA ILE A 27 -2.75 2.72 6.44
C ILE A 27 -1.35 2.28 6.88
N SER A 28 -1.28 1.09 7.49
CA SER A 28 -0.02 0.57 8.01
C SER A 28 0.96 0.20 6.90
N GLY A 29 2.26 0.32 7.21
CA GLY A 29 3.31 -0.12 6.28
C GLY A 29 3.24 -1.62 5.98
N ARG A 30 2.73 -2.43 6.93
CA ARG A 30 2.58 -3.88 6.76
C ARG A 30 1.46 -4.21 5.78
N ASP A 31 0.31 -3.55 5.91
CA ASP A 31 -0.80 -3.69 4.95
C ASP A 31 -0.38 -3.29 3.54
N ASN A 32 0.39 -2.21 3.42
CA ASN A 32 0.91 -1.74 2.14
C ASN A 32 1.80 -2.76 1.40
N LEU A 33 2.37 -3.76 2.10
CA LEU A 33 3.15 -4.83 1.46
C LEU A 33 2.29 -5.68 0.51
N GLU A 34 1.00 -5.86 0.80
CA GLU A 34 0.10 -6.59 -0.10
C GLU A 34 -0.08 -5.87 -1.43
N THR A 35 -0.18 -4.54 -1.39
CA THR A 35 -0.25 -3.71 -2.59
C THR A 35 1.04 -3.80 -3.42
N ILE A 36 2.21 -3.78 -2.76
CA ILE A 36 3.50 -3.96 -3.44
C ILE A 36 3.63 -5.36 -4.04
N ALA A 37 3.16 -6.39 -3.35
CA ALA A 37 3.14 -7.77 -3.85
C ALA A 37 2.25 -7.90 -5.09
N LEU A 38 1.06 -7.26 -5.09
CA LEU A 38 0.17 -7.21 -6.24
C LEU A 38 0.84 -6.55 -7.45
N CYS A 39 1.42 -5.35 -7.28
CA CYS A 39 2.14 -4.65 -8.34
C CYS A 39 3.28 -5.51 -8.91
N THR A 40 3.98 -6.24 -8.05
CA THR A 40 5.06 -7.14 -8.44
C THR A 40 4.55 -8.34 -9.22
N ALA A 41 3.45 -8.96 -8.78
CA ALA A 41 2.80 -10.07 -9.45
C ALA A 41 2.34 -9.68 -10.87
N VAL A 42 1.63 -8.55 -11.01
CA VAL A 42 1.17 -8.04 -12.31
C VAL A 42 2.34 -7.81 -13.26
N ARG A 43 3.43 -7.19 -12.77
CA ARG A 43 4.64 -6.97 -13.56
C ARG A 43 5.29 -8.28 -13.99
N ALA A 44 5.38 -9.27 -13.09
CA ALA A 44 5.96 -10.57 -13.39
C ALA A 44 5.12 -11.33 -14.42
N GLY A 45 3.79 -11.38 -14.25
CA GLY A 45 2.88 -12.03 -15.19
C GLY A 45 2.93 -11.43 -16.60
N ALA A 46 3.00 -10.09 -16.69
CA ALA A 46 3.17 -9.39 -17.96
C ALA A 46 4.51 -9.72 -18.65
N LYS A 47 5.59 -9.83 -17.88
CA LYS A 47 6.94 -10.13 -18.39
C LYS A 47 7.12 -11.59 -18.81
N GLU A 48 6.55 -12.52 -18.04
CA GLU A 48 6.73 -13.96 -18.21
C GLU A 48 5.60 -14.62 -19.02
N HIS A 49 4.58 -13.84 -19.43
CA HIS A 49 3.39 -14.31 -20.13
C HIS A 49 2.69 -15.49 -19.42
N ARG A 50 2.62 -15.43 -18.08
CA ARG A 50 1.96 -16.44 -17.26
C ARG A 50 1.04 -15.83 -16.23
N ILE A 51 0.14 -16.66 -15.71
CA ILE A 51 -0.69 -16.31 -14.55
C ILE A 51 0.19 -16.36 -13.30
N THR A 52 0.04 -15.35 -12.45
CA THR A 52 0.72 -15.18 -11.15
C THR A 52 -0.30 -14.89 -10.07
N THR A 53 0.05 -15.19 -8.83
CA THR A 53 -0.74 -14.87 -7.63
C THR A 53 -0.01 -13.88 -6.73
N VAL A 54 -0.74 -13.09 -5.94
CA VAL A 54 -0.14 -12.17 -4.96
C VAL A 54 0.73 -12.93 -3.94
N LYS A 55 0.29 -14.13 -3.54
CA LYS A 55 0.97 -14.98 -2.55
C LYS A 55 2.38 -15.40 -2.97
N GLU A 56 2.68 -15.48 -4.27
CA GLU A 56 4.04 -15.75 -4.77
C GLU A 56 5.04 -14.62 -4.44
N PHE A 57 4.54 -13.39 -4.23
CA PHE A 57 5.36 -12.19 -4.08
C PHE A 57 5.19 -11.47 -2.73
N LEU A 58 4.29 -11.97 -1.87
CA LEU A 58 4.11 -11.50 -0.51
C LEU A 58 5.23 -12.08 0.38
N ARG A 59 5.98 -11.21 1.06
CA ARG A 59 7.12 -11.56 1.92
C ARG A 59 6.84 -11.26 3.39
#